data_AF-A0A968NP08-F1
#
_entry.id   AF-A0A968NP08-F1
#
_cell.length_a   1.000
_cell.length_b   1.000
_cell.length_c   1.000
_cell.angle_alpha   90.00
_cell.angle_beta   90.00
_cell.angle_gamma   90.00
#
_symmetry.space_group_name_H-M   'P 1'
#
loop_
_entity.id
_entity.type
_entity.pdbx_description
1 polymer ?
#
loop_
_entity_poly.entity_id
_entity_poly.type
_entity_poly.pdbx_seq_one_letter_code
_entity_poly.pdbx_strand_id
1 'polypeptide(L)'
;MVNPALKSRGYEGKIASYEQGLRFINQETQPEGWGRLHLVLGNTYYECGKRYSAPKEYWNKAQHEYQQALLTLTLETEPQLYLEVLQQLTMVLLGLAEAAQAQEVQTNATDLWWKLLLSENRSDEKKKQLALKFTPLAQLAVDVAVARGELLSGLEIAEHVKNACFTWQYYGWTEEMASPNYVEMQKLLNPSTAIVFWHISPYAFRTFIVKHKATEPIPIFTPVLNISNDELPLPEAVQRLVEFEDWLKDWHLQYQDYGSYTQEKQNKSNHSWRKLMEQKLLKLQQILNISAISRELEGINNLILIPHRDLHKLPLHALFSLDSDSAFTGNISYLPSFKLGLMQQSQSANLTEIIHFKRRISQQQRIFYTTVWQTRIRSSQPIF
;
A
#
# COMPACT_ATOMS: atom_id res chain seq x y z
N MET A 1 -26.22 27.17 21.02
CA MET A 1 -26.02 27.67 19.64
C MET A 1 -25.60 26.49 18.77
N VAL A 2 -26.12 26.39 17.54
CA VAL A 2 -25.70 25.34 16.59
C VAL A 2 -24.25 25.60 16.20
N ASN A 3 -23.36 24.62 16.42
CA ASN A 3 -21.95 24.74 16.04
C ASN A 3 -21.85 24.95 14.51
N PRO A 4 -21.41 26.13 14.02
CA PRO A 4 -21.39 26.42 12.59
C PRO A 4 -20.47 25.50 11.79
N ALA A 5 -19.44 24.91 12.43
CA ALA A 5 -18.52 23.96 11.82
C ALA A 5 -19.21 22.65 11.37
N LEU A 6 -20.39 22.33 11.92
CA LEU A 6 -21.20 21.18 11.47
C LEU A 6 -21.73 21.33 10.04
N LYS A 7 -21.70 22.56 9.49
CA LYS A 7 -22.09 22.82 8.10
C LYS A 7 -20.91 22.78 7.13
N SER A 8 -19.67 22.69 7.63
CA SER A 8 -18.47 22.60 6.80
C SER A 8 -18.43 21.26 6.06
N ARG A 9 -17.83 21.26 4.86
CA ARG A 9 -17.57 20.03 4.08
C ARG A 9 -16.13 19.58 4.28
N GLY A 10 -15.82 18.36 3.82
CA GLY A 10 -14.45 17.83 3.91
C GLY A 10 -14.07 17.42 5.32
N TYR A 11 -12.79 17.54 5.66
CA TYR A 11 -12.27 17.07 6.95
C TYR A 11 -12.74 17.89 8.14
N GLU A 12 -12.84 19.21 8.01
CA GLU A 12 -13.34 20.09 9.08
C GLU A 12 -14.75 19.71 9.54
N GLY A 13 -15.65 19.45 8.60
CA GLY A 13 -17.01 19.01 8.90
C GLY A 13 -17.06 17.63 9.55
N LYS A 14 -16.19 16.70 9.13
CA LYS A 14 -16.06 15.37 9.74
C LYS A 14 -15.59 15.48 11.19
N ILE A 15 -14.50 16.21 11.44
CA ILE A 15 -13.94 16.46 12.77
C ILE A 15 -15.01 17.06 13.68
N ALA A 16 -15.65 18.16 13.24
CA ALA A 16 -16.69 18.82 14.04
C ALA A 16 -17.87 17.90 14.36
N SER A 17 -18.24 17.00 13.45
CA SER A 17 -19.31 16.03 13.66
C SER A 17 -18.94 14.99 14.71
N TYR A 18 -17.73 14.44 14.64
CA TYR A 18 -17.25 13.44 15.60
C TYR A 18 -17.02 14.05 16.99
N GLU A 19 -16.43 15.24 17.07
CA GLU A 19 -16.26 15.99 18.32
C GLU A 19 -17.61 16.31 18.98
N GLN A 20 -18.63 16.64 18.17
CA GLN A 20 -19.97 16.85 18.69
C GLN A 20 -20.60 15.53 19.18
N GLY A 21 -20.34 14.42 18.50
CA GLY A 21 -20.77 13.07 18.94
C GLY A 21 -20.17 12.68 20.29
N LEU A 22 -18.88 12.96 20.51
CA LEU A 22 -18.18 12.69 21.78
C LEU A 22 -18.79 13.43 22.98
N ARG A 23 -19.56 14.51 22.76
CA ARG A 23 -20.29 15.20 23.84
C ARG A 23 -21.51 14.45 24.35
N PHE A 24 -22.01 13.48 23.59
CA PHE A 24 -23.22 12.70 23.92
C PHE A 24 -22.91 11.25 24.29
N ILE A 25 -21.67 10.81 24.12
CA ILE A 25 -21.20 9.48 24.50
C ILE A 25 -20.34 9.62 25.75
N ASN A 26 -20.49 8.68 26.68
CA ASN A 26 -19.68 8.61 27.89
C ASN A 26 -18.85 7.33 27.89
N GLN A 27 -17.57 7.45 28.24
CA GLN A 27 -16.58 6.38 28.18
C GLN A 27 -16.98 5.12 29.00
N GLU A 28 -17.60 5.29 30.17
CA GLU A 28 -17.94 4.18 31.06
C GLU A 28 -19.25 3.49 30.66
N THR A 29 -20.25 4.29 30.25
CA THR A 29 -21.59 3.79 29.93
C THR A 29 -21.73 3.30 28.49
N GLN A 30 -20.90 3.84 27.57
CA GLN A 30 -20.91 3.53 26.14
C GLN A 30 -19.47 3.35 25.61
N PRO A 31 -18.68 2.41 26.17
CA PRO A 31 -17.25 2.28 25.89
C PRO A 31 -16.94 1.99 24.41
N GLU A 32 -17.71 1.11 23.77
CA GLU A 32 -17.51 0.78 22.35
C GLU A 32 -17.75 2.00 21.44
N GLY A 33 -18.85 2.74 21.68
CA GLY A 33 -19.17 3.96 20.93
C GLY A 33 -18.11 5.05 21.11
N TRP A 34 -17.60 5.20 22.33
CA TRP A 34 -16.50 6.11 22.66
C TRP A 34 -15.25 5.77 21.85
N GLY A 35 -14.83 4.51 21.90
CA GLY A 35 -13.63 4.04 21.23
C GLY A 35 -13.72 4.13 19.71
N ARG A 36 -14.88 3.81 19.12
CA ARG A 36 -15.13 3.97 17.69
C ARG A 36 -15.05 5.43 17.24
N LEU A 37 -15.59 6.37 18.01
CA LEU A 37 -15.52 7.80 17.69
C LEU A 37 -14.08 8.30 17.68
N HIS A 38 -13.29 7.92 18.70
CA HIS A 38 -11.88 8.25 18.76
C HIS A 38 -11.09 7.62 17.59
N LEU A 39 -11.36 6.36 17.23
CA LEU A 39 -10.75 5.74 16.04
C LEU A 39 -11.03 6.53 14.76
N VAL A 40 -12.30 6.90 14.48
CA VAL A 40 -12.62 7.65 13.26
C VAL A 40 -12.12 9.09 13.28
N LEU A 41 -12.01 9.71 14.46
CA LEU A 41 -11.42 11.04 14.62
C LEU A 41 -9.91 11.00 14.36
N GLY A 42 -9.21 10.00 14.91
CA GLY A 42 -7.80 9.73 14.62
C GLY A 42 -7.54 9.47 13.13
N ASN A 43 -8.37 8.65 12.48
CA ASN A 43 -8.29 8.40 11.04
C ASN A 43 -8.44 9.70 10.23
N THR A 44 -9.35 10.57 10.67
CA THR A 44 -9.60 11.85 10.00
C THR A 44 -8.40 12.79 10.15
N TYR A 45 -7.81 12.88 11.34
CA TYR A 45 -6.59 13.65 11.56
C TYR A 45 -5.41 13.08 10.78
N TYR A 46 -5.24 11.76 10.70
CA TYR A 46 -4.19 11.14 9.92
C TYR A 46 -4.27 11.53 8.43
N GLU A 47 -5.48 11.48 7.85
CA GLU A 47 -5.71 11.91 6.47
C GLU A 47 -5.55 13.42 6.27
N CYS A 48 -5.82 14.26 7.28
CA CYS A 48 -5.46 15.68 7.23
C CYS A 48 -3.94 15.85 7.11
N GLY A 49 -3.17 15.13 7.94
CA GLY A 49 -1.72 15.20 7.92
C GLY A 49 -1.11 14.76 6.59
N LYS A 50 -1.76 13.86 5.85
CA LYS A 50 -1.35 13.48 4.49
C LYS A 50 -1.62 14.54 3.42
N ARG A 51 -2.47 15.53 3.68
CA ARG A 51 -3.10 16.39 2.65
C ARG A 51 -2.89 17.89 2.87
N TYR A 52 -2.66 18.31 4.11
CA TYR A 52 -2.49 19.72 4.47
C TYR A 52 -1.05 20.03 4.87
N SER A 53 -0.72 21.32 4.94
CA SER A 53 0.51 21.81 5.55
C SER A 53 0.57 21.43 7.04
N ALA A 54 1.77 21.27 7.60
CA ALA A 54 2.01 20.83 8.97
C ALA A 54 1.52 19.38 9.29
N PRO A 55 2.04 18.34 8.60
CA PRO A 55 1.63 16.94 8.82
C PRO A 55 1.77 16.50 10.29
N LYS A 56 2.83 16.96 10.97
CA LYS A 56 3.18 16.58 12.33
C LYS A 56 2.10 16.96 13.36
N GLU A 57 1.48 18.13 13.24
CA GLU A 57 0.44 18.55 14.17
C GLU A 57 -0.78 17.64 14.11
N TYR A 58 -1.22 17.35 12.89
CA TYR A 58 -2.33 16.43 12.64
C TYR A 58 -2.00 15.00 13.09
N TRP A 59 -0.78 14.54 12.87
CA TRP A 59 -0.37 13.20 13.30
C TRP A 59 -0.25 13.07 14.82
N ASN A 60 0.18 14.11 15.54
CA ASN A 60 0.12 14.11 17.01
C ASN A 60 -1.33 14.03 17.52
N LYS A 61 -2.26 14.75 16.89
CA LYS A 61 -3.70 14.63 17.21
C LYS A 61 -4.19 13.22 16.93
N ALA A 62 -3.86 12.65 15.77
CA ALA A 62 -4.23 11.27 15.44
C ALA A 62 -3.69 10.25 16.46
N GLN A 63 -2.43 10.39 16.88
CA GLN A 63 -1.82 9.56 17.92
C GLN A 63 -2.64 9.62 19.22
N HIS A 64 -2.98 10.84 19.67
CA HIS A 64 -3.78 11.05 20.86
C HIS A 64 -5.15 10.37 20.77
N GLU A 65 -5.86 10.56 19.65
CA GLU A 65 -7.16 9.95 19.43
C GLU A 65 -7.08 8.41 19.43
N TYR A 66 -6.07 7.81 18.81
CA TYR A 66 -5.89 6.35 18.87
C TYR A 66 -5.59 5.86 20.28
N GLN A 67 -4.81 6.59 21.07
CA GLN A 67 -4.57 6.26 22.47
C GLN A 67 -5.88 6.33 23.28
N GLN A 68 -6.76 7.31 23.03
CA GLN A 68 -8.09 7.35 23.65
C GLN A 68 -8.97 6.17 23.22
N ALA A 69 -8.91 5.76 21.95
CA ALA A 69 -9.65 4.61 21.44
C ALA A 69 -9.24 3.30 22.13
N LEU A 70 -7.95 3.12 22.43
CA LEU A 70 -7.41 1.94 23.12
C LEU A 70 -7.83 1.85 24.60
N LEU A 71 -8.38 2.91 25.19
CA LEU A 71 -8.90 2.86 26.57
C LEU A 71 -10.17 2.00 26.70
N THR A 72 -10.93 1.85 25.61
CA THR A 72 -12.21 1.14 25.64
C THR A 72 -12.34 0.03 24.61
N LEU A 73 -11.62 0.12 23.48
CA LEU A 73 -11.50 -0.99 22.54
C LEU A 73 -10.39 -1.89 23.03
N THR A 74 -10.72 -3.12 23.45
CA THR A 74 -9.74 -4.10 23.95
C THR A 74 -9.73 -5.36 23.10
N LEU A 75 -8.72 -6.20 23.29
CA LEU A 75 -8.62 -7.48 22.59
C LEU A 75 -9.77 -8.44 22.94
N GLU A 76 -10.25 -8.40 24.18
CA GLU A 76 -11.28 -9.29 24.72
C GLU A 76 -12.67 -8.92 24.22
N THR A 77 -12.93 -7.61 24.09
CA THR A 77 -14.24 -7.06 23.73
C THR A 77 -14.37 -6.89 22.22
N GLU A 78 -13.40 -6.22 21.60
CA GLU A 78 -13.46 -5.78 20.21
C GLU A 78 -12.14 -6.07 19.46
N PRO A 79 -11.72 -7.34 19.33
CA PRO A 79 -10.40 -7.73 18.84
C PRO A 79 -10.05 -7.15 17.47
N GLN A 80 -11.03 -7.03 16.57
CA GLN A 80 -10.78 -6.50 15.24
C GLN A 80 -10.61 -4.98 15.24
N LEU A 81 -11.37 -4.25 16.06
CA LEU A 81 -11.19 -2.80 16.17
C LEU A 81 -9.90 -2.48 16.92
N TYR A 82 -9.56 -3.28 17.93
CA TYR A 82 -8.28 -3.16 18.62
C TYR A 82 -7.10 -3.28 17.64
N LEU A 83 -7.08 -4.33 16.81
CA LEU A 83 -6.07 -4.47 15.75
C LEU A 83 -6.08 -3.31 14.74
N GLU A 84 -7.27 -2.79 14.39
CA GLU A 84 -7.39 -1.63 13.51
C GLU A 84 -6.75 -0.39 14.14
N VAL A 85 -6.99 -0.12 15.41
CA VAL A 85 -6.35 1.01 16.13
C VAL A 85 -4.82 0.83 16.16
N LEU A 86 -4.31 -0.37 16.46
CA LEU A 86 -2.86 -0.62 16.46
C LEU A 86 -2.22 -0.43 15.07
N GLN A 87 -2.92 -0.84 14.01
CA GLN A 87 -2.49 -0.59 12.63
C GLN A 87 -2.37 0.91 12.36
N GLN A 88 -3.39 1.69 12.72
CA GLN A 88 -3.41 3.13 12.47
C GLN A 88 -2.37 3.87 13.34
N LEU A 89 -2.20 3.43 14.58
CA LEU A 89 -1.17 3.95 15.48
C LEU A 89 0.24 3.70 14.92
N THR A 90 0.50 2.51 14.37
CA THR A 90 1.77 2.20 13.68
C THR A 90 2.04 3.18 12.53
N MET A 91 1.02 3.48 11.72
CA MET A 91 1.15 4.42 10.59
C MET A 91 1.46 5.84 11.06
N VAL A 92 0.84 6.30 12.15
CA VAL A 92 1.13 7.60 12.75
C VAL A 92 2.54 7.67 13.33
N LEU A 93 2.96 6.64 14.08
CA LEU A 93 4.31 6.57 14.66
C LEU A 93 5.40 6.58 13.58
N LEU A 94 5.19 5.88 12.47
CA LEU A 94 6.07 5.96 11.31
C LEU A 94 6.14 7.37 10.73
N GLY A 95 5.00 8.06 10.62
CA GLY A 95 4.91 9.45 10.17
C GLY A 95 5.63 10.43 11.10
N LEU A 96 5.55 10.21 12.41
CA LEU A 96 6.25 10.99 13.44
C LEU A 96 7.74 10.64 13.58
N ALA A 97 8.25 9.73 12.74
CA ALA A 97 9.62 9.20 12.78
C ALA A 97 9.98 8.46 14.10
N GLU A 98 8.98 7.89 14.78
CA GLU A 98 9.13 7.14 16.03
C GLU A 98 9.28 5.63 15.76
N ALA A 99 10.31 5.26 14.98
CA ALA A 99 10.47 3.91 14.44
C ALA A 99 10.52 2.78 15.50
N ALA A 100 11.10 3.04 16.67
CA ALA A 100 11.16 2.06 17.76
C ALA A 100 9.78 1.75 18.35
N GLN A 101 8.98 2.78 18.62
CA GLN A 101 7.60 2.60 19.11
C GLN A 101 6.72 1.97 18.02
N ALA A 102 6.90 2.39 16.76
CA ALA A 102 6.20 1.80 15.63
C ALA A 102 6.46 0.29 15.54
N GLN A 103 7.70 -0.15 15.74
CA GLN A 103 8.05 -1.56 15.77
C GLN A 103 7.37 -2.32 16.90
N GLU A 104 7.38 -1.77 18.12
CA GLU A 104 6.75 -2.41 19.28
C GLU A 104 5.25 -2.64 19.04
N VAL A 105 4.54 -1.58 18.61
CA VAL A 105 3.11 -1.63 18.31
C VAL A 105 2.84 -2.60 17.16
N GLN A 106 3.63 -2.55 16.08
CA GLN A 106 3.44 -3.38 14.90
C GLN A 106 3.70 -4.87 15.19
N THR A 107 4.73 -5.19 15.98
CA THR A 107 5.07 -6.57 16.37
C THR A 107 3.95 -7.12 17.26
N ASN A 108 3.53 -6.37 18.28
CA ASN A 108 2.43 -6.75 19.15
C ASN A 108 1.13 -6.98 18.35
N ALA A 109 0.77 -6.07 17.45
CA ALA A 109 -0.41 -6.21 16.61
C ALA A 109 -0.33 -7.46 15.72
N THR A 110 0.84 -7.76 15.17
CA THR A 110 1.06 -8.94 14.31
C THR A 110 0.96 -10.24 15.11
N ASP A 111 1.53 -10.29 16.32
CA ASP A 111 1.45 -11.45 17.22
C ASP A 111 0.01 -11.71 17.66
N LEU A 112 -0.73 -10.66 18.01
CA LEU A 112 -2.15 -10.75 18.36
C LEU A 112 -3.01 -11.20 17.17
N TRP A 113 -2.73 -10.66 15.98
CA TRP A 113 -3.38 -11.10 14.75
C TRP A 113 -3.15 -12.58 14.47
N TRP A 114 -1.91 -13.08 14.63
CA TRP A 114 -1.60 -14.50 14.50
C TRP A 114 -2.32 -15.35 15.54
N LYS A 115 -2.36 -14.94 16.81
CA LYS A 115 -3.14 -15.62 17.85
C LYS A 115 -4.62 -15.72 17.49
N LEU A 116 -5.21 -14.65 16.93
CA LEU A 116 -6.60 -14.63 16.49
C LEU A 116 -6.87 -15.50 15.25
N LEU A 117 -5.86 -15.70 14.38
CA LEU A 117 -5.93 -16.61 13.24
C LEU A 117 -5.87 -18.07 13.66
N LEU A 118 -5.00 -18.39 14.63
CA LEU A 118 -4.73 -19.75 15.10
C LEU A 118 -5.76 -20.27 16.13
N SER A 119 -6.76 -19.47 16.51
CA SER A 119 -7.84 -19.91 17.40
C SER A 119 -8.58 -21.14 16.81
N GLU A 120 -8.70 -22.22 17.57
CA GLU A 120 -9.20 -23.54 17.12
C GLU A 120 -10.61 -23.52 16.52
N ASN A 121 -11.45 -22.55 16.88
CA ASN A 121 -12.86 -22.48 16.48
C ASN A 121 -13.11 -21.77 15.13
N ARG A 122 -12.07 -21.51 14.31
CA ARG A 122 -12.18 -20.73 13.08
C ARG A 122 -12.02 -21.60 11.83
N SER A 123 -13.02 -21.59 10.95
CA SER A 123 -12.90 -22.23 9.63
C SER A 123 -11.84 -21.56 8.75
N ASP A 124 -11.27 -22.31 7.82
CA ASP A 124 -10.25 -21.81 6.89
C ASP A 124 -10.69 -20.57 6.10
N GLU A 125 -11.97 -20.50 5.70
CA GLU A 125 -12.49 -19.31 5.01
C GLU A 125 -12.52 -18.09 5.94
N LYS A 126 -12.89 -18.26 7.21
CA LYS A 126 -12.83 -17.17 8.21
C LYS A 126 -11.39 -16.79 8.55
N LYS A 127 -10.45 -17.75 8.56
CA LYS A 127 -9.00 -17.50 8.73
C LYS A 127 -8.48 -16.68 7.55
N LYS A 128 -8.74 -17.12 6.32
CA LYS A 128 -8.40 -16.39 5.09
C LYS A 128 -8.97 -14.97 5.08
N GLN A 129 -10.24 -14.77 5.42
CA GLN A 129 -10.86 -13.44 5.48
C GLN A 129 -10.16 -12.54 6.51
N LEU A 130 -9.88 -13.06 7.70
CA LEU A 130 -9.13 -12.32 8.73
C LEU A 130 -7.69 -12.02 8.28
N ALA A 131 -7.04 -12.97 7.62
CA ALA A 131 -5.67 -12.83 7.14
C ALA A 131 -5.57 -11.73 6.08
N LEU A 132 -6.48 -11.74 5.11
CA LEU A 132 -6.54 -10.70 4.07
C LEU A 132 -6.94 -9.34 4.65
N LYS A 133 -7.84 -9.29 5.64
CA LYS A 133 -8.26 -8.04 6.30
C LYS A 133 -7.08 -7.33 6.98
N PHE A 134 -6.21 -8.08 7.66
CA PHE A 134 -5.12 -7.52 8.47
C PHE A 134 -3.73 -7.71 7.87
N THR A 135 -3.64 -8.14 6.61
CA THR A 135 -2.42 -8.07 5.80
C THR A 135 -1.72 -6.70 5.86
N PRO A 136 -2.43 -5.55 5.89
CA PRO A 136 -1.83 -4.25 6.21
C PRO A 136 -0.84 -4.23 7.38
N LEU A 137 -1.08 -4.96 8.48
CA LEU A 137 -0.14 -5.03 9.62
C LEU A 137 1.21 -5.62 9.20
N ALA A 138 1.18 -6.68 8.39
CA ALA A 138 2.39 -7.29 7.86
C ALA A 138 3.08 -6.42 6.79
N GLN A 139 2.30 -5.64 6.02
CA GLN A 139 2.87 -4.66 5.09
C GLN A 139 3.60 -3.54 5.83
N LEU A 140 3.08 -3.09 6.98
CA LEU A 140 3.73 -2.06 7.80
C LEU A 140 5.06 -2.51 8.41
N ALA A 141 5.29 -3.81 8.61
CA ALA A 141 6.62 -4.31 8.99
C ALA A 141 7.71 -3.95 7.96
N VAL A 142 7.38 -3.85 6.67
CA VAL A 142 8.30 -3.37 5.63
C VAL A 142 8.69 -1.92 5.91
N ASP A 143 7.72 -1.09 6.28
CA ASP A 143 7.96 0.33 6.56
C ASP A 143 8.78 0.55 7.82
N VAL A 144 8.51 -0.24 8.87
CA VAL A 144 9.28 -0.26 10.10
C VAL A 144 10.73 -0.68 9.82
N ALA A 145 10.95 -1.77 9.08
CA ALA A 145 12.29 -2.24 8.73
C ALA A 145 13.07 -1.15 7.96
N VAL A 146 12.46 -0.54 6.95
CA VAL A 146 13.11 0.52 6.16
C VAL A 146 13.39 1.76 7.02
N ALA A 147 12.47 2.15 7.91
CA ALA A 147 12.68 3.29 8.83
C ALA A 147 13.86 3.06 9.81
N ARG A 148 14.21 1.79 10.07
CA ARG A 148 15.35 1.39 10.91
C ARG A 148 16.63 1.12 10.10
N GLY A 149 16.60 1.31 8.78
CA GLY A 149 17.72 1.03 7.88
C GLY A 149 17.90 -0.45 7.54
N GLU A 150 16.95 -1.32 7.91
CA GLU A 150 16.99 -2.77 7.68
C GLU A 150 16.44 -3.11 6.28
N LEU A 151 17.10 -2.60 5.23
CA LEU A 151 16.61 -2.64 3.84
C LEU A 151 16.43 -4.07 3.30
N LEU A 152 17.37 -4.96 3.62
CA LEU A 152 17.33 -6.37 3.23
C LEU A 152 16.09 -7.05 3.83
N SER A 153 15.90 -6.90 5.16
CA SER A 153 14.72 -7.44 5.85
C SER A 153 13.43 -6.84 5.30
N GLY A 154 13.41 -5.54 5.01
CA GLY A 154 12.26 -4.87 4.39
C GLY A 154 11.85 -5.52 3.06
N LEU A 155 12.80 -5.83 2.17
CA LEU A 155 12.52 -6.51 0.91
C LEU A 155 12.05 -7.96 1.11
N GLU A 156 12.69 -8.72 2.00
CA GLU A 156 12.31 -10.10 2.29
C GLU A 156 10.89 -10.19 2.87
N ILE A 157 10.55 -9.31 3.81
CA ILE A 157 9.19 -9.19 4.36
C ILE A 157 8.21 -8.81 3.23
N ALA A 158 8.56 -7.85 2.37
CA ALA A 158 7.69 -7.43 1.27
C ALA A 158 7.38 -8.58 0.29
N GLU A 159 8.38 -9.40 -0.04
CA GLU A 159 8.22 -10.60 -0.87
C GLU A 159 7.39 -11.67 -0.15
N HIS A 160 7.65 -11.92 1.14
CA HIS A 160 6.90 -12.88 1.93
C HIS A 160 5.41 -12.51 2.03
N VAL A 161 5.10 -11.28 2.43
CA VAL A 161 3.71 -10.80 2.56
C VAL A 161 2.98 -10.88 1.22
N LYS A 162 3.66 -10.56 0.12
CA LYS A 162 3.08 -10.67 -1.23
C LYS A 162 2.74 -12.11 -1.59
N ASN A 163 3.66 -13.04 -1.37
CA ASN A 163 3.43 -14.47 -1.61
C ASN A 163 2.33 -15.02 -0.69
N ALA A 164 2.23 -14.53 0.54
CA ALA A 164 1.18 -14.90 1.46
C ALA A 164 -0.20 -14.47 0.96
N CYS A 165 -0.32 -13.22 0.52
CA CYS A 165 -1.54 -12.71 -0.09
C CYS A 165 -1.97 -13.51 -1.32
N PHE A 166 -1.03 -13.82 -2.22
CA PHE A 166 -1.32 -14.66 -3.38
C PHE A 166 -1.83 -16.04 -2.97
N THR A 167 -1.20 -16.64 -1.98
CA THR A 167 -1.60 -17.97 -1.52
C THR A 167 -3.00 -17.94 -0.92
N TRP A 168 -3.26 -17.03 0.02
CA TRP A 168 -4.59 -16.87 0.65
C TRP A 168 -5.68 -16.55 -0.36
N GLN A 169 -5.39 -15.69 -1.34
CA GLN A 169 -6.38 -15.25 -2.32
C GLN A 169 -6.71 -16.33 -3.35
N TYR A 170 -5.72 -17.10 -3.82
CA TYR A 170 -5.89 -18.02 -4.95
C TYR A 170 -5.96 -19.50 -4.58
N TYR A 171 -5.43 -19.88 -3.42
CA TYR A 171 -5.26 -21.27 -2.98
C TYR A 171 -5.92 -21.56 -1.63
N GLY A 172 -6.31 -20.52 -0.89
CA GLY A 172 -6.99 -20.68 0.41
C GLY A 172 -6.04 -20.47 1.58
N TRP A 173 -6.55 -20.70 2.79
CA TRP A 173 -5.75 -20.57 4.01
C TRP A 173 -4.66 -21.64 4.06
N THR A 174 -3.45 -21.22 4.46
CA THR A 174 -2.34 -22.08 4.86
C THR A 174 -1.47 -21.31 5.84
N GLU A 175 -0.84 -22.02 6.76
CA GLU A 175 0.06 -21.46 7.78
C GLU A 175 1.50 -21.38 7.26
N GLU A 176 1.93 -22.36 6.47
CA GLU A 176 3.29 -22.42 5.95
C GLU A 176 3.40 -21.77 4.57
N MET A 177 4.28 -20.77 4.49
CA MET A 177 4.53 -20.01 3.27
C MET A 177 6.01 -19.74 3.09
N ALA A 178 6.73 -20.71 2.52
CA ALA A 178 8.11 -20.49 2.13
C ALA A 178 8.20 -19.32 1.13
N SER A 179 9.10 -18.40 1.40
CA SER A 179 9.41 -17.25 0.55
C SER A 179 10.92 -17.11 0.46
N PRO A 180 11.49 -16.78 -0.71
CA PRO A 180 12.92 -16.73 -0.86
C PRO A 180 13.54 -15.63 0.00
N ASN A 181 14.70 -15.93 0.58
CA ASN A 181 15.55 -14.90 1.17
C ASN A 181 16.35 -14.16 0.08
N TYR A 182 17.05 -13.09 0.46
CA TYR A 182 17.78 -12.24 -0.47
C TYR A 182 18.88 -13.00 -1.24
N VAL A 183 19.54 -13.96 -0.60
CA VAL A 183 20.55 -14.83 -1.25
C VAL A 183 19.91 -15.68 -2.35
N GLU A 184 18.69 -16.17 -2.13
CA GLU A 184 17.94 -16.90 -3.14
C GLU A 184 17.43 -15.99 -4.25
N MET A 185 16.96 -14.78 -3.93
CA MET A 185 16.56 -13.77 -4.92
C MET A 185 17.69 -13.45 -5.91
N GLN A 186 18.95 -13.43 -5.44
CA GLN A 186 20.13 -13.19 -6.28
C GLN A 186 20.33 -14.24 -7.38
N LYS A 187 19.74 -15.44 -7.28
CA LYS A 187 19.80 -16.46 -8.35
C LYS A 187 19.07 -16.02 -9.64
N LEU A 188 18.17 -15.03 -9.54
CA LEU A 188 17.52 -14.42 -10.71
C LEU A 188 18.40 -13.41 -11.46
N LEU A 189 19.53 -13.02 -10.88
CA LEU A 189 20.35 -11.90 -11.34
C LEU A 189 21.69 -12.38 -11.90
N ASN A 190 22.17 -11.66 -12.90
CA ASN A 190 23.52 -11.74 -13.45
C ASN A 190 24.04 -10.31 -13.65
N PRO A 191 25.33 -10.08 -14.00
CA PRO A 191 25.89 -8.73 -14.11
C PRO A 191 25.13 -7.76 -15.03
N SER A 192 24.32 -8.27 -15.97
CA SER A 192 23.53 -7.48 -16.92
C SER A 192 22.03 -7.42 -16.58
N THR A 193 21.60 -8.00 -15.45
CA THR A 193 20.19 -8.06 -15.04
C THR A 193 19.98 -7.30 -13.73
N ALA A 194 18.93 -6.48 -13.67
CA ALA A 194 18.44 -5.86 -12.43
C ALA A 194 16.93 -6.12 -12.25
N ILE A 195 16.48 -6.07 -11.01
CA ILE A 195 15.07 -6.17 -10.65
C ILE A 195 14.62 -4.87 -10.00
N VAL A 196 13.48 -4.33 -10.44
CA VAL A 196 12.77 -3.24 -9.75
C VAL A 196 11.54 -3.84 -9.07
N PHE A 197 11.53 -3.78 -7.75
CA PHE A 197 10.45 -4.28 -6.91
C PHE A 197 9.70 -3.11 -6.28
N TRP A 198 8.41 -3.01 -6.56
CA TRP A 198 7.55 -2.02 -5.90
C TRP A 198 6.82 -2.65 -4.71
N HIS A 199 6.74 -1.91 -3.62
CA HIS A 199 5.92 -2.25 -2.45
C HIS A 199 4.97 -1.09 -2.13
N ILE A 200 3.72 -1.42 -1.81
CA ILE A 200 2.67 -0.44 -1.51
C ILE A 200 1.96 -0.92 -0.25
N SER A 201 2.25 -0.25 0.86
CA SER A 201 1.60 -0.48 2.15
C SER A 201 0.47 0.55 2.36
N PRO A 202 -0.24 0.51 3.49
CA PRO A 202 -1.15 1.58 3.88
C PRO A 202 -0.44 2.92 4.19
N TYR A 203 0.85 2.88 4.54
CA TYR A 203 1.63 4.04 4.95
C TYR A 203 2.42 4.67 3.81
N ALA A 204 3.09 3.84 2.99
CA ALA A 204 4.06 4.34 2.02
C ALA A 204 4.08 3.57 0.69
N PHE A 205 4.60 4.25 -0.32
CA PHE A 205 4.94 3.68 -1.63
C PHE A 205 6.47 3.57 -1.75
N ARG A 206 6.99 2.34 -1.85
CA ARG A 206 8.44 2.07 -1.88
C ARG A 206 8.86 1.37 -3.16
N THR A 207 10.12 1.59 -3.52
CA THR A 207 10.78 0.93 -4.63
C THR A 207 12.15 0.44 -4.17
N PHE A 208 12.44 -0.82 -4.46
CA PHE A 208 13.74 -1.45 -4.25
C PHE A 208 14.32 -1.84 -5.61
N ILE A 209 15.60 -1.56 -5.82
CA ILE A 209 16.37 -2.05 -6.95
C ILE A 209 17.32 -3.12 -6.45
N VAL A 210 17.28 -4.29 -7.07
CA VAL A 210 18.17 -5.41 -6.75
C VAL A 210 19.12 -5.62 -7.91
N LYS A 211 20.42 -5.45 -7.64
CA LYS A 211 21.52 -5.69 -8.58
C LYS A 211 22.27 -6.97 -8.22
N HIS A 212 22.91 -7.57 -9.20
CA HIS A 212 23.72 -8.77 -9.00
C HIS A 212 24.87 -8.51 -8.03
N LYS A 213 25.02 -9.38 -7.02
CA LYS A 213 26.04 -9.32 -5.95
C LYS A 213 25.98 -8.07 -5.08
N ALA A 214 24.97 -7.21 -5.19
CA ALA A 214 24.74 -6.14 -4.23
C ALA A 214 24.40 -6.76 -2.87
N THR A 215 25.03 -6.30 -1.79
CA THR A 215 24.84 -6.82 -0.43
C THR A 215 23.47 -6.48 0.14
N GLU A 216 22.83 -5.43 -0.38
CA GLU A 216 21.51 -4.96 0.01
C GLU A 216 20.77 -4.37 -1.21
N PRO A 217 19.43 -4.29 -1.17
CA PRO A 217 18.67 -3.61 -2.21
C PRO A 217 18.84 -2.09 -2.12
N ILE A 218 18.89 -1.43 -3.27
CA ILE A 218 19.00 0.03 -3.37
C ILE A 218 17.59 0.63 -3.28
N PRO A 219 17.28 1.45 -2.26
CA PRO A 219 15.99 2.11 -2.16
C PRO A 219 15.96 3.36 -3.06
N ILE A 220 14.83 3.63 -3.70
CA ILE A 220 14.67 4.85 -4.52
C ILE A 220 13.94 5.95 -3.74
N PHE A 221 14.68 7.01 -3.49
CA PHE A 221 14.23 8.27 -2.90
C PHE A 221 14.52 9.44 -3.86
N THR A 222 13.71 10.48 -3.77
CA THR A 222 13.98 11.78 -4.40
C THR A 222 14.80 12.60 -3.39
N PRO A 223 15.97 13.12 -3.76
CA PRO A 223 16.74 13.97 -2.85
C PRO A 223 15.92 15.22 -2.49
N VAL A 224 15.82 15.52 -1.20
CA VAL A 224 15.14 16.72 -0.70
C VAL A 224 15.98 17.94 -1.07
N LEU A 225 15.61 18.62 -2.15
CA LEU A 225 16.18 19.91 -2.52
C LEU A 225 15.33 21.00 -1.85
N ASN A 226 15.96 21.78 -0.97
CA ASN A 226 15.41 22.94 -0.27
C ASN A 226 14.49 22.62 0.93
N ILE A 227 15.10 22.43 2.11
CA ILE A 227 14.40 22.61 3.39
C ILE A 227 14.52 24.09 3.74
N SER A 228 13.50 24.88 3.42
CA SER A 228 13.28 26.17 4.06
C SER A 228 12.10 26.04 5.01
N ASN A 229 12.36 26.26 6.30
CA ASN A 229 11.47 26.42 7.47
C ASN A 229 11.41 25.25 8.46
N ASP A 230 11.14 25.62 9.72
CA ASP A 230 11.12 24.83 10.97
C ASP A 230 10.10 23.67 11.03
N GLU A 231 9.39 23.37 9.93
CA GLU A 231 8.42 22.27 9.85
C GLU A 231 8.97 21.11 9.00
N LEU A 232 8.92 19.89 9.55
CA LEU A 232 9.28 18.69 8.80
C LEU A 232 8.27 18.45 7.67
N PRO A 233 8.71 18.35 6.40
CA PRO A 233 7.81 18.08 5.28
C PRO A 233 7.21 16.67 5.40
N LEU A 234 6.12 16.44 4.67
CA LEU A 234 5.54 15.11 4.55
C LEU A 234 6.62 14.12 4.06
N PRO A 235 6.82 12.96 4.71
CA PRO A 235 7.79 11.97 4.27
C PRO A 235 7.54 11.60 2.81
N GLU A 236 8.60 11.60 2.00
CA GLU A 236 8.50 11.45 0.54
C GLU A 236 7.73 10.20 0.12
N ALA A 237 7.95 9.06 0.80
CA ALA A 237 7.27 7.82 0.50
C ALA A 237 5.75 7.86 0.78
N VAL A 238 5.32 8.72 1.72
CA VAL A 238 3.91 9.00 2.02
C VAL A 238 3.34 9.95 0.97
N GLN A 239 4.07 11.00 0.60
CA GLN A 239 3.68 11.91 -0.48
C GLN A 239 3.45 11.13 -1.79
N ARG A 240 4.41 10.27 -2.16
CA ARG A 240 4.34 9.42 -3.33
C ARG A 240 3.12 8.50 -3.32
N LEU A 241 2.77 7.94 -2.16
CA LEU A 241 1.57 7.14 -2.00
C LEU A 241 0.31 7.98 -2.27
N VAL A 242 0.22 9.17 -1.68
CA VAL A 242 -0.91 10.09 -1.87
C VAL A 242 -1.08 10.46 -3.35
N GLU A 243 0.01 10.86 -4.01
CA GLU A 243 -0.02 11.21 -5.43
C GLU A 243 -0.41 10.02 -6.31
N PHE A 244 0.10 8.83 -6.01
CA PHE A 244 -0.28 7.60 -6.71
C PHE A 244 -1.75 7.27 -6.53
N GLU A 245 -2.29 7.36 -5.31
CA GLU A 245 -3.70 7.08 -5.02
C GLU A 245 -4.64 8.04 -5.75
N ASP A 246 -4.31 9.34 -5.76
CA ASP A 246 -5.05 10.35 -6.49
C ASP A 246 -4.99 10.13 -7.99
N TRP A 247 -3.79 9.87 -8.51
CA TRP A 247 -3.57 9.57 -9.92
C TRP A 247 -4.37 8.34 -10.35
N LEU A 248 -4.34 7.27 -9.54
CA LEU A 248 -5.03 6.02 -9.86
C LEU A 248 -6.55 6.19 -9.82
N LYS A 249 -7.06 6.96 -8.85
CA LYS A 249 -8.49 7.30 -8.76
C LYS A 249 -8.94 8.07 -10.00
N ASP A 250 -8.21 9.10 -10.40
CA ASP A 250 -8.52 9.88 -11.61
C ASP A 250 -8.38 9.04 -12.89
N TRP A 251 -7.33 8.22 -12.99
CA TRP A 251 -7.14 7.27 -14.10
C TRP A 251 -8.34 6.33 -14.24
N HIS A 252 -8.82 5.76 -13.14
CA HIS A 252 -9.94 4.84 -13.16
C HIS A 252 -11.26 5.53 -13.53
N LEU A 253 -11.56 6.69 -12.95
CA LEU A 253 -12.76 7.47 -13.26
C LEU A 253 -12.84 7.80 -14.76
N GLN A 254 -11.73 8.27 -15.34
CA GLN A 254 -11.70 8.60 -16.76
C GLN A 254 -11.75 7.38 -17.67
N TYR A 255 -11.17 6.25 -17.25
CA TYR A 255 -11.27 4.99 -18.00
C TYR A 255 -12.70 4.43 -17.97
N GLN A 256 -13.40 4.52 -16.84
CA GLN A 256 -14.81 4.13 -16.74
C GLN A 256 -15.69 5.01 -17.64
N ASP A 257 -15.48 6.33 -17.62
CA ASP A 257 -16.16 7.28 -18.49
C ASP A 257 -15.95 6.92 -19.97
N TYR A 258 -14.69 6.71 -20.38
CA TYR A 258 -14.34 6.25 -21.73
C TYR A 258 -14.99 4.91 -22.11
N GLY A 259 -15.06 3.97 -21.16
CA GLY A 259 -15.70 2.66 -21.35
C GLY A 259 -17.22 2.76 -21.54
N SER A 260 -17.86 3.77 -20.96
CA SER A 260 -19.30 4.01 -21.05
C SER A 260 -19.77 4.60 -22.39
N TYR A 261 -18.85 5.13 -23.21
CA TYR A 261 -19.17 5.58 -24.57
C TYR A 261 -19.57 4.38 -25.47
N THR A 262 -20.82 4.34 -25.92
CA THR A 262 -21.29 3.39 -26.96
C THR A 262 -20.86 3.86 -28.35
N GLN A 263 -20.57 2.90 -29.23
CA GLN A 263 -19.98 3.13 -30.56
C GLN A 263 -20.78 4.07 -31.48
N GLU A 264 -22.06 4.33 -31.17
CA GLU A 264 -22.96 5.18 -31.98
C GLU A 264 -22.86 6.68 -31.69
N LYS A 265 -22.16 7.10 -30.63
CA LYS A 265 -21.97 8.52 -30.30
C LYS A 265 -20.49 8.87 -30.22
N GLN A 266 -19.98 9.42 -31.33
CA GLN A 266 -18.70 10.14 -31.46
C GLN A 266 -17.41 9.30 -31.35
N ASN A 267 -16.41 9.77 -32.11
CA ASN A 267 -15.15 9.10 -32.37
C ASN A 267 -14.35 8.88 -31.06
N LYS A 268 -14.28 7.64 -30.55
CA LYS A 268 -13.55 7.28 -29.31
C LYS A 268 -12.08 7.74 -29.30
N SER A 269 -11.50 7.95 -30.47
CA SER A 269 -10.17 8.53 -30.66
C SER A 269 -10.03 9.95 -30.08
N ASN A 270 -11.12 10.72 -30.03
CA ASN A 270 -11.14 12.10 -29.55
C ASN A 270 -11.41 12.25 -28.05
N HIS A 271 -11.66 11.15 -27.33
CA HIS A 271 -11.96 11.18 -25.90
C HIS A 271 -10.77 11.72 -25.09
N SER A 272 -11.05 12.53 -24.06
CA SER A 272 -10.05 13.16 -23.19
C SER A 272 -9.05 12.15 -22.63
N TRP A 273 -9.54 11.00 -22.13
CA TRP A 273 -8.71 9.91 -21.64
C TRP A 273 -7.62 9.45 -22.63
N ARG A 274 -7.94 9.33 -23.93
CA ARG A 274 -6.93 8.95 -24.95
C ARG A 274 -5.97 10.10 -25.25
N LYS A 275 -6.49 11.32 -25.43
CA LYS A 275 -5.69 12.51 -25.77
C LYS A 275 -4.70 12.89 -24.67
N LEU A 276 -5.10 12.73 -23.40
CA LEU A 276 -4.28 13.07 -22.23
C LEU A 276 -3.49 11.87 -21.69
N MET A 277 -3.51 10.73 -22.39
CA MET A 277 -2.88 9.49 -21.92
C MET A 277 -1.39 9.67 -21.68
N GLU A 278 -0.68 10.24 -22.65
CA GLU A 278 0.77 10.47 -22.56
C GLU A 278 1.11 11.37 -21.37
N GLN A 279 0.43 12.50 -21.22
CA GLN A 279 0.62 13.41 -20.08
C GLN A 279 0.36 12.71 -18.74
N LYS A 280 -0.67 11.86 -18.65
CA LYS A 280 -0.96 11.08 -17.44
C LYS A 280 0.14 10.05 -17.15
N LEU A 281 0.67 9.39 -18.18
CA LEU A 281 1.77 8.45 -18.02
C LEU A 281 3.08 9.16 -17.64
N LEU A 282 3.34 10.37 -18.15
CA LEU A 282 4.45 11.21 -17.69
C LEU A 282 4.30 11.58 -16.21
N LYS A 283 3.08 11.92 -15.77
CA LYS A 283 2.82 12.14 -14.33
C LYS A 283 3.05 10.86 -13.51
N LEU A 284 2.65 9.69 -14.01
CA LEU A 284 2.93 8.42 -13.35
C LEU A 284 4.44 8.13 -13.30
N GLN A 285 5.17 8.41 -14.38
CA GLN A 285 6.63 8.28 -14.46
C GLN A 285 7.32 9.11 -13.38
N GLN A 286 6.84 10.33 -13.12
CA GLN A 286 7.32 11.20 -12.04
C GLN A 286 7.00 10.61 -10.66
N ILE A 287 5.74 10.19 -10.43
CA ILE A 287 5.32 9.56 -9.16
C ILE A 287 6.16 8.32 -8.85
N LEU A 288 6.42 7.47 -9.85
CA LEU A 288 7.22 6.26 -9.67
C LEU A 288 8.74 6.52 -9.65
N ASN A 289 9.16 7.78 -9.82
CA ASN A 289 10.55 8.22 -9.89
C ASN A 289 11.38 7.38 -10.86
N ILE A 290 10.84 7.18 -12.07
CA ILE A 290 11.50 6.36 -13.10
C ILE A 290 12.86 6.96 -13.49
N SER A 291 13.05 8.27 -13.44
CA SER A 291 14.35 8.89 -13.73
C SER A 291 15.43 8.53 -12.71
N ALA A 292 15.11 8.44 -11.41
CA ALA A 292 16.06 7.91 -10.42
C ALA A 292 16.31 6.41 -10.61
N ILE A 293 15.27 5.64 -10.96
CA ILE A 293 15.43 4.22 -11.28
C ILE A 293 16.37 4.07 -12.49
N SER A 294 16.16 4.80 -13.58
CA SER A 294 16.99 4.72 -14.80
C SER A 294 18.46 5.04 -14.54
N ARG A 295 18.77 6.03 -13.68
CA ARG A 295 20.16 6.33 -13.28
C ARG A 295 20.82 5.16 -12.55
N GLU A 296 20.06 4.43 -11.74
CA GLU A 296 20.57 3.21 -11.11
C GLU A 296 20.72 2.04 -12.10
N LEU A 297 20.20 2.11 -13.32
CA LEU A 297 20.23 1.00 -14.27
C LEU A 297 21.38 1.10 -15.29
N GLU A 298 22.37 1.96 -15.07
CA GLU A 298 23.57 2.02 -15.91
C GLU A 298 24.26 0.65 -16.04
N GLY A 299 24.52 0.22 -17.29
CA GLY A 299 25.12 -1.08 -17.60
C GLY A 299 24.17 -2.28 -17.54
N ILE A 300 22.89 -2.08 -17.23
CA ILE A 300 21.87 -3.13 -17.20
C ILE A 300 21.21 -3.27 -18.58
N ASN A 301 21.18 -4.51 -19.10
CA ASN A 301 20.55 -4.83 -20.38
C ASN A 301 19.22 -5.56 -20.21
N ASN A 302 18.99 -6.19 -19.06
CA ASN A 302 17.78 -6.95 -18.75
C ASN A 302 17.16 -6.41 -17.46
N LEU A 303 15.99 -5.79 -17.59
CA LEU A 303 15.22 -5.29 -16.46
C LEU A 303 14.03 -6.20 -16.19
N ILE A 304 13.91 -6.64 -14.95
CA ILE A 304 12.76 -7.41 -14.47
C ILE A 304 11.93 -6.51 -13.56
N LEU A 305 10.67 -6.30 -13.91
CA LEU A 305 9.72 -5.54 -13.13
C LEU A 305 8.92 -6.49 -12.23
N ILE A 306 8.85 -6.18 -10.94
CA ILE A 306 7.98 -6.85 -9.97
C ILE A 306 6.97 -5.81 -9.43
N PRO A 307 5.85 -5.59 -10.13
CA PRO A 307 4.82 -4.65 -9.69
C PRO A 307 4.11 -5.13 -8.42
N HIS A 308 3.39 -4.25 -7.74
CA HIS A 308 2.55 -4.61 -6.60
C HIS A 308 1.15 -3.99 -6.72
N ARG A 309 0.13 -4.73 -6.27
CA ARG A 309 -1.29 -4.34 -6.33
C ARG A 309 -1.70 -3.84 -7.72
N ASP A 310 -2.27 -2.65 -7.83
CA ASP A 310 -2.80 -2.12 -9.09
C ASP A 310 -1.73 -1.76 -10.12
N LEU A 311 -0.44 -1.70 -9.74
CA LEU A 311 0.65 -1.48 -10.71
C LEU A 311 0.73 -2.59 -11.76
N HIS A 312 0.28 -3.82 -11.44
CA HIS A 312 0.21 -4.92 -12.41
C HIS A 312 -0.72 -4.65 -13.59
N LYS A 313 -1.60 -3.64 -13.48
CA LYS A 313 -2.57 -3.27 -14.52
C LYS A 313 -2.08 -2.13 -15.41
N LEU A 314 -0.95 -1.52 -15.08
CA LEU A 314 -0.44 -0.33 -15.74
C LEU A 314 0.69 -0.68 -16.72
N PRO A 315 0.88 0.09 -17.80
CA PRO A 315 1.93 -0.16 -18.78
C PRO A 315 3.30 0.32 -18.27
N LEU A 316 3.81 -0.26 -17.18
CA LEU A 316 5.02 0.24 -16.50
C LEU A 316 6.26 0.28 -17.42
N HIS A 317 6.40 -0.70 -18.31
CA HIS A 317 7.49 -0.78 -19.28
C HIS A 317 7.53 0.45 -20.19
N ALA A 318 6.37 0.99 -20.57
CA ALA A 318 6.31 2.18 -21.42
C ALA A 318 6.91 3.39 -20.72
N LEU A 319 6.82 3.47 -19.38
CA LEU A 319 7.35 4.59 -18.62
C LEU A 319 8.87 4.75 -18.72
N PHE A 320 9.59 3.68 -19.09
CA PHE A 320 11.03 3.70 -19.31
C PHE A 320 11.43 4.19 -20.70
N SER A 321 10.47 4.55 -21.56
CA SER A 321 10.73 5.02 -22.93
C SER A 321 10.08 6.36 -23.24
N LEU A 322 9.37 6.98 -22.28
CA LEU A 322 8.68 8.26 -22.47
C LEU A 322 9.61 9.46 -22.48
N ASP A 323 10.77 9.36 -21.83
CA ASP A 323 11.77 10.42 -21.78
C ASP A 323 12.98 9.98 -22.61
N SER A 324 13.29 10.71 -23.68
CA SER A 324 14.35 10.36 -24.63
C SER A 324 15.73 10.37 -24.00
N ASP A 325 15.95 11.21 -22.98
CA ASP A 325 17.26 11.43 -22.39
C ASP A 325 17.60 10.37 -21.32
N SER A 326 16.58 9.69 -20.80
CA SER A 326 16.72 8.64 -19.77
C SER A 326 16.09 7.29 -20.18
N ALA A 327 15.87 7.11 -21.49
CA ALA A 327 15.23 5.93 -22.03
C ALA A 327 16.05 4.66 -21.79
N PHE A 328 15.42 3.66 -21.16
CA PHE A 328 16.02 2.34 -21.02
C PHE A 328 15.93 1.59 -22.36
N THR A 329 17.07 1.23 -22.94
CA THR A 329 17.15 0.55 -24.24
C THR A 329 17.24 -0.98 -24.15
N GLY A 330 17.28 -1.53 -22.93
CA GLY A 330 17.37 -2.97 -22.69
C GLY A 330 16.03 -3.69 -22.80
N ASN A 331 16.06 -5.01 -22.57
CA ASN A 331 14.86 -5.85 -22.51
C ASN A 331 14.14 -5.68 -21.17
N ILE A 332 12.83 -5.48 -21.20
CA ILE A 332 11.99 -5.37 -19.99
C ILE A 332 11.06 -6.59 -19.91
N SER A 333 11.10 -7.29 -18.79
CA SER A 333 10.24 -8.43 -18.50
C SER A 333 9.52 -8.26 -17.15
N TYR A 334 8.57 -9.13 -16.85
CA TYR A 334 7.75 -9.06 -15.64
C TYR A 334 7.80 -10.37 -14.86
N LEU A 335 7.89 -10.25 -13.55
CA LEU A 335 7.65 -11.35 -12.62
C LEU A 335 6.56 -10.97 -11.60
N PRO A 336 5.65 -11.90 -11.24
CA PRO A 336 4.68 -11.62 -10.20
C PRO A 336 5.34 -11.51 -8.81
N SER A 337 6.39 -12.30 -8.54
CA SER A 337 7.19 -12.30 -7.31
C SER A 337 8.54 -12.98 -7.54
N PHE A 338 9.50 -12.83 -6.63
CA PHE A 338 10.79 -13.54 -6.71
C PHE A 338 10.59 -15.05 -6.66
N LYS A 339 9.73 -15.53 -5.74
CA LYS A 339 9.40 -16.95 -5.59
C LYS A 339 8.97 -17.56 -6.92
N LEU A 340 8.06 -16.91 -7.63
CA LEU A 340 7.56 -17.40 -8.91
C LEU A 340 8.61 -17.33 -10.03
N GLY A 341 9.52 -16.35 -10.00
CA GLY A 341 10.68 -16.33 -10.90
C GLY A 341 11.61 -17.52 -10.67
N LEU A 342 11.92 -17.84 -9.42
CA LEU A 342 12.79 -18.95 -9.05
C LEU A 342 12.16 -20.30 -9.40
N MET A 343 10.85 -20.43 -9.16
CA MET A 343 10.09 -21.60 -9.60
C MET A 343 10.14 -21.76 -11.12
N GLN A 344 10.03 -20.68 -11.90
CA GLN A 344 10.15 -20.76 -13.37
C GLN A 344 11.55 -21.21 -13.83
N GLN A 345 12.61 -20.72 -13.19
CA GLN A 345 13.98 -21.17 -13.51
C GLN A 345 14.21 -22.64 -13.16
N SER A 346 13.58 -23.12 -12.08
CA SER A 346 13.67 -24.51 -11.63
C SER A 346 12.71 -25.46 -12.38
N GLN A 347 11.58 -24.94 -12.89
CA GLN A 347 10.50 -25.67 -13.58
C GLN A 347 10.50 -25.49 -15.11
N SER A 348 11.66 -25.28 -15.73
CA SER A 348 11.88 -25.76 -17.12
C SER A 348 11.66 -27.28 -17.28
N ALA A 349 11.19 -27.97 -16.23
CA ALA A 349 10.69 -29.34 -16.18
C ALA A 349 9.18 -29.54 -15.82
N ASN A 350 8.33 -28.53 -15.52
CA ASN A 350 6.89 -28.78 -15.28
C ASN A 350 5.96 -27.56 -15.51
N LEU A 351 5.19 -27.59 -16.62
CA LEU A 351 4.39 -26.46 -17.14
C LEU A 351 3.02 -26.26 -16.46
N THR A 352 2.54 -27.20 -15.65
CA THR A 352 1.14 -27.30 -15.24
C THR A 352 0.74 -26.25 -14.18
N GLU A 353 1.59 -26.00 -13.17
CA GLU A 353 1.31 -25.02 -12.10
C GLU A 353 1.31 -23.58 -12.63
N ILE A 354 2.22 -23.25 -13.54
CA ILE A 354 2.34 -21.92 -14.15
C ILE A 354 1.11 -21.60 -15.01
N ILE A 355 0.58 -22.59 -15.76
CA ILE A 355 -0.61 -22.42 -16.61
C ILE A 355 -1.86 -22.22 -15.75
N HIS A 356 -2.01 -22.98 -14.65
CA HIS A 356 -3.13 -22.80 -13.73
C HIS A 356 -3.09 -21.43 -13.04
N PHE A 357 -1.91 -20.95 -12.65
CA PHE A 357 -1.74 -19.62 -12.07
C PHE A 357 -2.05 -18.49 -13.07
N LYS A 358 -1.50 -18.54 -14.30
CA LYS A 358 -1.78 -17.55 -15.36
C LYS A 358 -3.27 -17.50 -15.74
N ARG A 359 -3.95 -18.66 -15.79
CA ARG A 359 -5.41 -18.74 -16.04
C ARG A 359 -6.24 -18.15 -14.88
N ARG A 360 -5.85 -18.38 -13.62
CA ARG A 360 -6.59 -17.84 -12.45
C ARG A 360 -6.41 -16.32 -12.29
N ILE A 361 -5.23 -15.78 -12.55
CA ILE A 361 -5.00 -14.32 -12.55
C ILE A 361 -5.84 -13.63 -13.62
N SER A 362 -5.81 -14.14 -14.86
CA SER A 362 -6.57 -13.54 -15.97
C SER A 362 -8.08 -13.61 -15.79
N GLN A 363 -8.62 -14.67 -15.18
CA GLN A 363 -10.06 -14.80 -14.91
C GLN A 363 -10.53 -13.89 -13.76
N GLN A 364 -9.74 -13.71 -12.69
CA GLN A 364 -10.16 -12.90 -11.54
C GLN A 364 -9.85 -11.40 -11.67
N GLN A 365 -8.92 -10.99 -12.54
CA GLN A 365 -8.74 -9.57 -12.91
C GLN A 365 -10.03 -8.92 -13.46
N ARG A 366 -10.97 -9.71 -14.02
CA ARG A 366 -12.32 -9.25 -14.41
C ARG A 366 -13.28 -9.05 -13.24
N ILE A 367 -13.12 -9.79 -12.13
CA ILE A 367 -14.06 -9.79 -10.98
C ILE A 367 -13.63 -8.77 -9.90
N PHE A 368 -12.34 -8.49 -9.77
CA PHE A 368 -11.80 -7.62 -8.72
C PHE A 368 -12.16 -6.12 -8.84
N TYR A 369 -12.74 -5.69 -9.96
CA TYR A 369 -13.16 -4.30 -10.19
C TYR A 369 -14.30 -3.84 -9.26
N THR A 370 -15.05 -4.75 -8.64
CA THR A 370 -16.23 -4.39 -7.84
C THR A 370 -16.01 -4.37 -6.32
N THR A 371 -15.11 -5.17 -5.75
CA THR A 371 -15.16 -5.44 -4.29
C THR A 371 -14.14 -4.66 -3.44
N VAL A 372 -12.87 -4.51 -3.88
CA VAL A 372 -11.81 -3.94 -3.02
C VAL A 372 -11.84 -2.40 -2.94
N TRP A 373 -12.31 -1.72 -3.99
CA TRP A 373 -12.56 -0.28 -3.94
C TRP A 373 -13.83 0.08 -3.15
N GLN A 374 -14.83 -0.80 -3.09
CA GLN A 374 -16.01 -0.57 -2.24
C GLN A 374 -15.64 -0.57 -0.76
N THR A 375 -14.71 -1.39 -0.29
CA THR A 375 -14.32 -1.40 1.13
C THR A 375 -13.50 -0.18 1.53
N ARG A 376 -12.62 0.33 0.65
CA ARG A 376 -11.80 1.53 0.89
C ARG A 376 -12.58 2.84 0.73
N ILE A 377 -13.66 2.85 -0.05
CA ILE A 377 -14.62 3.97 -0.14
C ILE A 377 -15.68 3.87 0.96
N ARG A 378 -16.08 2.67 1.40
CA ARG A 378 -17.05 2.50 2.51
C ARG A 378 -16.47 2.91 3.86
N SER A 379 -15.16 2.74 4.10
CA SER A 379 -14.50 3.30 5.30
C SER A 379 -14.44 4.83 5.32
N SER A 380 -14.83 5.50 4.23
CA SER A 380 -14.96 6.95 4.13
C SER A 380 -16.41 7.44 3.97
N GLN A 381 -17.40 6.52 4.01
CA GLN A 381 -18.81 6.86 4.17
C GLN A 381 -19.20 6.78 5.65
N PRO A 382 -19.95 7.76 6.19
CA PRO A 382 -20.49 7.65 7.53
C PRO A 382 -21.42 6.43 7.58
N ILE A 383 -21.12 5.51 8.50
CA ILE A 383 -22.11 4.55 8.99
C ILE A 383 -23.14 5.41 9.73
N PHE A 384 -24.31 5.58 9.13
CA PHE A 384 -25.49 6.11 9.83
C PHE A 384 -26.09 5.03 10.71
#